data_AF-A0A7S2HJ48-F1
#
_entry.id   AF-A0A7S2HJ48-F1
#
_cell.length_a   1.000
_cell.length_b   1.000
_cell.length_c   1.000
_cell.angle_alpha   90.00
_cell.angle_beta   90.00
_cell.angle_gamma   90.00
#
_symmetry.space_group_name_H-M   'P 1'
#
loop_
_entity.id
_entity.type
_entity.pdbx_description
1 polymer ?
#
loop_
_entity_poly.entity_id
_entity_poly.type
_entity_poly.pdbx_seq_one_letter_code
_entity_poly.pdbx_strand_id
1 'polypeptide(L)'
;AAAVAPTSAAAGKPASGSMGDREIRPKDFLASERTMLEWMHTVIALAFLGFGLWRYSLRNSTAAGRADTLGLLNTSDSTNFALGCYGLTLLVLAVAFGWRAVFAHLRRLKALVADDNSEHIFNSRRGVGLFALLVSLALVANLGLRGSYLWAKLNNVPAGHDDADRS
;
A
#
# COMPACT_ATOMS: atom_id res chain seq x y z
N ALA A 1 -37.35 36.38 31.61
CA ALA A 1 -36.64 35.37 30.80
C ALA A 1 -35.40 34.95 31.59
N ALA A 2 -35.45 33.79 32.24
CA ALA A 2 -34.38 33.30 33.11
C ALA A 2 -33.30 32.60 32.28
N ALA A 3 -32.05 32.95 32.54
CA ALA A 3 -30.87 32.36 31.92
C ALA A 3 -30.69 30.90 32.35
N VAL A 4 -30.57 29.99 31.38
CA VAL A 4 -30.23 28.58 31.59
C VAL A 4 -28.70 28.47 31.55
N ALA A 5 -28.08 28.21 32.70
CA ALA A 5 -26.66 27.88 32.80
C ALA A 5 -26.43 26.42 32.35
N PRO A 6 -25.32 26.10 31.65
CA PRO A 6 -24.96 24.72 31.37
C PRO A 6 -24.36 24.06 32.62
N THR A 7 -25.07 23.07 33.14
CA THR A 7 -24.62 22.19 34.23
C THR A 7 -23.44 21.33 33.75
N SER A 8 -22.26 21.63 34.29
CA SER A 8 -21.12 20.73 34.33
C SER A 8 -21.43 19.54 35.24
N ALA A 9 -21.52 18.33 34.68
CA ALA A 9 -21.44 17.05 35.38
C ALA A 9 -20.90 15.99 34.39
N ALA A 10 -19.59 15.76 34.35
CA ALA A 10 -18.87 14.75 35.13
C ALA A 10 -19.13 13.31 34.68
N ALA A 11 -18.12 12.69 34.06
CA ALA A 11 -17.90 11.25 34.12
C ALA A 11 -16.38 10.99 34.05
N GLY A 12 -15.66 11.45 35.10
CA GLY A 12 -14.35 10.91 35.42
C GLY A 12 -14.53 9.42 35.73
N LYS A 13 -14.12 8.56 34.81
CA LYS A 13 -14.12 7.11 34.98
C LYS A 13 -13.16 6.78 36.14
N PRO A 14 -13.59 6.11 37.21
CA PRO A 14 -12.69 5.79 38.31
C PRO A 14 -11.64 4.80 37.81
N ALA A 15 -10.36 5.22 37.89
CA ALA A 15 -9.22 4.33 37.82
C ALA A 15 -9.19 3.50 39.11
N SER A 16 -9.98 2.43 39.15
CA SER A 16 -9.95 1.43 40.21
C SER A 16 -8.86 0.42 39.89
N GLY A 17 -7.69 0.63 40.49
CA GLY A 17 -6.59 -0.32 40.46
C GLY A 17 -6.91 -1.59 41.24
N SER A 18 -6.96 -2.71 40.54
CA SER A 18 -6.58 -4.03 41.05
C SER A 18 -5.45 -4.53 40.16
N MET A 19 -4.22 -4.57 40.68
CA MET A 19 -3.07 -5.16 39.98
C MET A 19 -3.09 -6.70 39.99
N GLY A 20 -4.10 -7.34 40.61
CA GLY A 20 -4.10 -8.78 40.85
C GLY A 20 -4.86 -9.64 39.85
N ASP A 21 -5.80 -9.07 39.08
CA ASP A 21 -6.66 -9.81 38.14
C ASP A 21 -6.91 -8.97 36.88
N ARG A 22 -5.83 -8.62 36.18
CA ARG A 22 -5.95 -8.09 34.81
C ARG A 22 -6.30 -9.25 33.88
N GLU A 23 -7.55 -9.66 33.90
CA GLU A 23 -8.08 -10.69 33.01
C GLU A 23 -8.05 -10.13 31.58
N ILE A 24 -7.00 -10.47 30.84
CA ILE A 24 -6.91 -10.18 29.40
C ILE A 24 -8.11 -10.85 28.75
N ARG A 25 -9.06 -10.04 28.25
CA ARG A 25 -10.22 -10.56 27.54
C ARG A 25 -9.75 -11.32 26.30
N PRO A 26 -9.89 -12.66 26.25
CA PRO A 26 -9.32 -13.47 25.15
C PRO A 26 -9.87 -13.05 23.79
N LYS A 27 -11.10 -12.52 23.76
CA LYS A 27 -11.79 -12.04 22.56
C LYS A 27 -11.06 -10.89 21.86
N ASP A 28 -10.56 -9.92 22.61
CA ASP A 28 -9.92 -8.72 22.04
C ASP A 28 -8.54 -9.05 21.47
N PHE A 29 -7.84 -9.98 22.14
CA PHE A 29 -6.60 -10.56 21.64
C PHE A 29 -6.82 -11.29 20.31
N LEU A 30 -7.77 -12.23 20.24
CA LEU A 30 -8.08 -12.99 19.02
C LEU A 30 -8.52 -12.10 17.84
N ALA A 31 -9.29 -11.04 18.12
CA ALA A 31 -9.67 -10.07 17.09
C ALA A 31 -8.45 -9.33 16.53
N SER A 32 -7.50 -8.96 17.40
CA SER A 32 -6.27 -8.26 17.00
C SER A 32 -5.35 -9.14 16.13
N GLU A 33 -5.28 -10.44 16.43
CA GLU A 33 -4.50 -11.42 15.66
C GLU A 33 -5.11 -11.64 14.27
N ARG A 34 -6.44 -11.79 14.18
CA ARG A 34 -7.12 -11.93 12.88
C ARG A 34 -6.80 -10.77 11.96
N THR A 35 -6.95 -9.53 12.46
CA THR A 35 -6.62 -8.35 11.66
C THR A 35 -5.15 -8.34 11.24
N MET A 36 -4.22 -8.74 12.12
CA MET A 36 -2.81 -8.84 11.76
C MET A 36 -2.58 -9.85 10.62
N LEU A 37 -3.21 -11.03 10.70
CA LEU A 37 -3.09 -12.06 9.67
C LEU A 37 -3.65 -11.60 8.33
N GLU A 38 -4.77 -10.88 8.32
CA GLU A 38 -5.33 -10.28 7.09
C GLU A 38 -4.36 -9.27 6.47
N TRP A 39 -3.74 -8.42 7.28
CA TRP A 39 -2.72 -7.48 6.81
C TRP A 39 -1.46 -8.18 6.29
N MET A 40 -1.01 -9.23 6.95
CA MET A 40 0.14 -10.01 6.50
C MET A 40 -0.13 -10.66 5.14
N HIS A 41 -1.32 -11.26 4.94
CA HIS A 41 -1.69 -11.84 3.65
C HIS A 41 -1.69 -10.80 2.53
N THR A 42 -2.26 -9.61 2.75
CA THR A 42 -2.28 -8.55 1.73
C THR A 42 -0.88 -8.03 1.40
N VAL A 43 -0.02 -7.85 2.41
CA VAL A 43 1.39 -7.45 2.22
C VAL A 43 2.16 -8.52 1.43
N ILE A 44 2.00 -9.80 1.78
CA ILE A 44 2.67 -10.92 1.10
C ILE A 44 2.19 -11.00 -0.35
N ALA A 45 0.88 -10.94 -0.60
CA ALA A 45 0.32 -10.96 -1.94
C ALA A 45 0.86 -9.79 -2.79
N LEU A 46 0.93 -8.59 -2.21
CA LEU A 46 1.48 -7.41 -2.88
C LEU A 46 2.98 -7.56 -3.17
N ALA A 47 3.75 -8.13 -2.24
CA ALA A 47 5.17 -8.40 -2.43
C ALA A 47 5.41 -9.39 -3.58
N PHE A 48 4.66 -10.49 -3.63
CA PHE A 48 4.73 -11.46 -4.73
C PHE A 48 4.34 -10.84 -6.06
N LEU A 49 3.29 -10.01 -6.08
CA LEU A 49 2.88 -9.28 -7.29
C LEU A 49 3.97 -8.30 -7.75
N GLY A 50 4.50 -7.47 -6.85
CA GLY A 50 5.56 -6.51 -7.15
C GLY A 50 6.84 -7.19 -7.64
N PHE A 51 7.27 -8.24 -6.95
CA PHE A 51 8.44 -9.04 -7.34
C PHE A 51 8.22 -9.76 -8.68
N GLY A 52 7.04 -10.33 -8.90
CA GLY A 52 6.67 -11.00 -10.16
C GLY A 52 6.71 -10.04 -11.34
N LEU A 53 6.12 -8.85 -11.21
CA LEU A 53 6.13 -7.81 -12.25
C LEU A 53 7.55 -7.28 -12.52
N TRP A 54 8.33 -7.07 -11.46
CA TRP A 54 9.73 -6.66 -11.60
C TRP A 54 10.57 -7.72 -12.32
N ARG A 55 10.47 -9.00 -11.93
CA ARG A 55 11.19 -10.10 -12.59
C ARG A 55 10.73 -10.32 -14.04
N TYR A 56 9.43 -10.14 -14.30
CA TYR A 56 8.87 -10.24 -15.64
C TYR A 56 9.43 -9.13 -16.56
N SER A 57 9.53 -7.89 -16.06
CA SER A 57 10.12 -6.76 -16.77
C SER A 57 11.57 -7.03 -17.24
N LEU A 58 12.37 -7.74 -16.43
CA LEU A 58 13.76 -8.10 -16.74
C LEU A 58 13.88 -9.28 -17.72
N ARG A 59 12.97 -10.26 -17.65
CA ARG A 59 13.02 -11.46 -18.52
C ARG A 59 12.89 -11.11 -20.01
N ASN A 60 12.02 -10.15 -20.33
CA ASN A 60 11.82 -9.71 -21.72
C ASN A 60 13.07 -9.00 -22.29
N SER A 61 13.93 -8.46 -21.43
CA SER A 61 15.18 -7.76 -21.79
C SER A 61 16.29 -8.73 -22.19
N THR A 62 16.45 -9.81 -21.41
CA THR A 62 17.46 -10.84 -21.65
C THR A 62 17.29 -11.55 -22.99
N ALA A 63 16.06 -11.72 -23.47
CA ALA A 63 15.80 -12.29 -24.80
C ALA A 63 16.30 -11.41 -25.95
N ALA A 64 16.42 -10.09 -25.73
CA ALA A 64 16.87 -9.12 -26.72
C ALA A 64 18.39 -8.90 -26.70
N GLY A 65 19.15 -9.60 -25.85
CA GLY A 65 20.62 -9.50 -25.78
C GLY A 65 21.16 -8.13 -25.36
N ARG A 66 20.33 -7.27 -24.75
CA ARG A 66 20.72 -5.92 -24.33
C ARG A 66 21.17 -5.92 -22.87
N ALA A 67 22.27 -5.22 -22.60
CA ALA A 67 22.85 -5.12 -21.26
C ALA A 67 21.94 -4.27 -20.34
N ASP A 68 21.39 -4.91 -19.31
CA ASP A 68 20.68 -4.21 -18.24
C ASP A 68 21.67 -3.40 -17.41
N THR A 69 21.39 -2.13 -17.18
CA THR A 69 22.17 -1.30 -16.27
C THR A 69 21.98 -1.84 -14.85
N LEU A 70 22.99 -2.57 -14.36
CA LEU A 70 23.04 -3.21 -13.03
C LEU A 70 22.08 -4.39 -12.80
N GLY A 71 21.41 -4.92 -13.83
CA GLY A 71 20.46 -6.03 -13.68
C GLY A 71 19.22 -5.70 -12.83
N LEU A 72 19.02 -4.42 -12.50
CA LEU A 72 17.90 -3.96 -11.66
C LEU A 72 16.74 -3.41 -12.48
N LEU A 73 17.02 -2.73 -13.59
CA LEU A 73 16.01 -2.10 -14.44
C LEU A 73 16.38 -2.27 -15.91
N ASN A 74 15.38 -2.64 -16.72
CA ASN A 74 15.51 -2.68 -18.17
C ASN A 74 15.34 -1.28 -18.75
N THR A 75 16.42 -0.62 -19.14
CA THR A 75 16.36 0.70 -19.80
C THR A 75 16.17 0.63 -21.32
N SER A 76 16.15 -0.58 -21.90
CA SER A 76 16.12 -0.76 -23.36
C SER A 76 14.74 -0.61 -24.00
N ASP A 77 13.68 -0.74 -23.21
CA ASP A 77 12.29 -0.55 -23.64
C ASP A 77 11.52 0.21 -22.57
N SER A 78 10.94 1.35 -22.94
CA SER A 78 10.18 2.22 -22.04
C SER A 78 9.00 1.50 -21.38
N THR A 79 8.40 0.53 -22.06
CA THR A 79 7.26 -0.23 -21.55
C THR A 79 7.69 -1.18 -20.44
N ASN A 80 8.78 -1.94 -20.68
CA ASN A 80 9.36 -2.83 -19.69
C ASN A 80 9.97 -2.04 -18.52
N PHE A 81 10.63 -0.90 -18.79
CA PHE A 81 11.14 0.01 -17.77
C PHE A 81 10.03 0.46 -16.81
N ALA A 82 8.94 1.01 -17.35
CA ALA A 82 7.80 1.47 -16.55
C ALA A 82 7.17 0.33 -15.72
N LEU A 83 7.07 -0.87 -16.29
CA LEU A 83 6.60 -2.05 -15.57
C LEU A 83 7.53 -2.45 -14.42
N GLY A 84 8.85 -2.38 -14.63
CA GLY A 84 9.86 -2.65 -13.61
C GLY A 84 9.79 -1.64 -12.46
N CYS A 85 9.70 -0.34 -12.78
CA CYS A 85 9.50 0.72 -11.79
C CYS A 85 8.20 0.55 -11.00
N TYR A 86 7.10 0.17 -11.66
CA TYR A 86 5.84 -0.13 -11.00
C TYR A 86 5.97 -1.32 -10.03
N GLY A 87 6.58 -2.43 -10.48
CA GLY A 87 6.83 -3.60 -9.64
C GLY A 87 7.68 -3.29 -8.41
N LEU A 88 8.76 -2.52 -8.57
CA LEU A 88 9.59 -2.04 -7.46
C LEU A 88 8.81 -1.14 -6.50
N THR A 89 7.97 -0.24 -7.03
CA THR A 89 7.13 0.62 -6.20
C THR A 89 6.17 -0.21 -5.34
N LEU A 90 5.53 -1.23 -5.91
CA LEU A 90 4.67 -2.15 -5.15
C LEU A 90 5.47 -2.90 -4.07
N LEU A 91 6.70 -3.31 -4.37
CA LEU A 91 7.58 -3.98 -3.41
C LEU A 91 7.94 -3.06 -2.23
N VAL A 92 8.29 -1.80 -2.51
CA VAL A 92 8.57 -0.78 -1.48
C VAL A 92 7.32 -0.53 -0.62
N LEU A 93 6.14 -0.41 -1.25
CA LEU A 93 4.88 -0.27 -0.52
C LEU A 93 4.60 -1.50 0.36
N ALA A 94 4.81 -2.71 -0.15
CA ALA A 94 4.64 -3.93 0.63
C ALA A 94 5.54 -3.94 1.88
N VAL A 95 6.83 -3.61 1.74
CA VAL A 95 7.76 -3.53 2.88
C VAL A 95 7.32 -2.46 3.88
N ALA A 96 6.97 -1.25 3.41
CA ALA A 96 6.54 -0.15 4.27
C ALA A 96 5.27 -0.49 5.06
N PHE A 97 4.27 -1.10 4.41
CA PHE A 97 3.03 -1.52 5.06
C PHE A 97 3.20 -2.75 5.95
N GLY A 98 4.11 -3.67 5.61
CA GLY A 98 4.49 -4.77 6.48
C GLY A 98 5.09 -4.25 7.79
N TRP A 99 6.03 -3.31 7.70
CA TRP A 99 6.64 -2.70 8.89
C TRP A 99 5.62 -1.92 9.73
N ARG A 100 4.73 -1.18 9.07
CA ARG A 100 3.60 -0.51 9.73
C ARG A 100 2.70 -1.50 10.48
N ALA A 101 2.37 -2.64 9.86
CA ALA A 101 1.51 -3.65 10.47
C ALA A 101 2.14 -4.22 11.75
N VAL A 102 3.45 -4.52 11.70
CA VAL A 102 4.23 -4.95 12.87
C VAL A 102 4.19 -3.89 13.98
N PHE A 103 4.47 -2.63 13.68
CA PHE A 103 4.43 -1.57 14.70
C PHE A 103 3.03 -1.33 15.28
N ALA A 104 2.00 -1.41 14.46
CA ALA A 104 0.62 -1.30 14.93
C ALA A 104 0.26 -2.44 15.88
N HIS A 105 0.70 -3.67 15.56
CA HIS A 105 0.51 -4.83 16.42
C HIS A 105 1.27 -4.69 17.75
N LEU A 106 2.54 -4.28 17.72
CA LEU A 106 3.33 -4.04 18.94
C LEU A 106 2.71 -2.95 19.84
N ARG A 107 2.14 -1.90 19.24
CA ARG A 107 1.41 -0.86 19.99
C ARG A 107 0.15 -1.41 20.65
N ARG A 108 -0.60 -2.27 19.97
CA ARG A 108 -1.79 -2.94 20.54
C ARG A 108 -1.41 -3.87 21.68
N LEU A 109 -0.34 -4.66 21.54
CA LEU A 109 0.16 -5.52 22.62
C LEU A 109 0.56 -4.70 23.84
N LYS A 110 1.29 -3.59 23.65
CA LYS A 110 1.64 -2.68 24.75
C LYS A 110 0.41 -2.07 25.42
N ALA A 111 -0.61 -1.67 24.65
CA ALA A 111 -1.85 -1.12 25.19
C ALA A 111 -2.65 -2.17 25.99
N LEU A 112 -2.72 -3.41 25.50
CA LEU A 112 -3.35 -4.54 26.21
C LEU A 112 -2.66 -4.83 27.54
N VAL A 113 -1.32 -4.83 27.57
CA VAL A 113 -0.54 -5.03 28.80
C VAL A 113 -0.73 -3.87 29.79
N ALA A 114 -0.90 -2.65 29.28
CA ALA A 114 -1.14 -1.46 30.08
C ALA A 114 -2.60 -1.31 30.57
N ASP A 115 -3.53 -2.17 30.14
CA ASP A 115 -4.98 -2.06 30.36
C ASP A 115 -5.57 -0.71 29.89
N ASP A 116 -4.94 -0.11 28.88
CA ASP A 116 -5.41 1.14 28.28
C ASP A 116 -6.44 0.82 27.20
N ASN A 117 -7.72 0.85 27.59
CA ASN A 117 -8.89 0.54 26.76
C ASN A 117 -9.16 1.63 25.70
N SER A 118 -8.17 1.91 24.85
CA SER A 118 -8.27 2.87 23.78
C SER A 118 -8.85 2.21 22.52
N GLU A 119 -10.19 2.08 22.47
CA GLU A 119 -10.95 1.64 21.28
C GLU A 119 -10.49 2.34 19.98
N HIS A 120 -10.02 3.59 20.12
CA HIS A 120 -9.49 4.40 19.03
C HIS A 120 -8.21 3.81 18.37
N ILE A 121 -7.39 3.03 19.10
CA ILE A 121 -6.20 2.35 18.56
C ILE A 121 -6.62 1.09 17.77
N PHE A 122 -7.70 0.45 18.17
CA PHE A 122 -8.17 -0.79 17.54
C PHE A 122 -8.92 -0.53 16.22
N ASN A 123 -9.66 0.58 16.10
CA ASN A 123 -10.53 0.84 14.95
C ASN A 123 -10.00 1.87 13.93
N SER A 124 -8.69 2.11 13.86
CA SER A 124 -8.14 3.09 12.92
C SER A 124 -8.19 2.58 11.47
N ARG A 125 -9.25 2.95 10.73
CA ARG A 125 -9.40 2.67 9.29
C ARG A 125 -8.42 3.42 8.39
N ARG A 126 -7.67 4.39 8.95
CA ARG A 126 -6.74 5.24 8.21
C ARG A 126 -5.64 4.44 7.49
N GLY A 127 -5.28 3.27 8.01
CA GLY A 127 -4.29 2.40 7.35
C GLY A 127 -4.74 1.84 6.02
N VAL A 128 -5.97 1.31 5.98
CA VAL A 128 -6.56 0.77 4.74
C VAL A 128 -6.74 1.88 3.71
N GLY A 129 -7.24 3.04 4.14
CA GLY A 129 -7.43 4.19 3.24
C GLY A 129 -6.12 4.67 2.60
N LEU A 130 -5.05 4.81 3.40
CA LEU A 130 -3.74 5.21 2.90
C LEU A 130 -3.15 4.16 1.93
N PHE A 131 -3.29 2.87 2.27
CA PHE A 131 -2.81 1.77 1.43
C PHE A 131 -3.47 1.79 0.05
N ALA A 132 -4.80 1.80 0.02
CA ALA A 132 -5.57 1.83 -1.21
C ALA A 132 -5.21 3.06 -2.05
N LEU A 133 -5.12 4.24 -1.42
CA LEU A 133 -4.74 5.48 -2.09
C LEU A 133 -3.37 5.39 -2.75
N LEU A 134 -2.36 4.87 -2.05
CA LEU A 134 -1.00 4.75 -2.60
C LEU A 134 -0.92 3.76 -3.76
N VAL A 135 -1.60 2.60 -3.64
CA VAL A 135 -1.66 1.62 -4.73
C VAL A 135 -2.40 2.19 -5.94
N SER A 136 -3.52 2.88 -5.73
CA SER A 136 -4.28 3.55 -6.80
C SER A 136 -3.45 4.64 -7.47
N LEU A 137 -2.72 5.46 -6.71
CA LEU A 137 -1.89 6.52 -7.25
C LEU A 137 -0.71 5.96 -8.06
N ALA A 138 -0.08 4.88 -7.58
CA ALA A 138 0.96 4.17 -8.33
C ALA A 138 0.40 3.58 -9.65
N LEU A 139 -0.81 3.04 -9.62
CA LEU A 139 -1.46 2.49 -10.82
C LEU A 139 -1.80 3.59 -11.83
N VAL A 140 -2.39 4.71 -11.38
CA VAL A 140 -2.72 5.86 -12.23
C VAL A 140 -1.46 6.46 -12.86
N ALA A 141 -0.38 6.61 -12.09
CA ALA A 141 0.90 7.08 -12.61
C ALA A 141 1.44 6.16 -13.72
N ASN A 142 1.41 4.84 -13.50
CA ASN A 142 1.86 3.87 -14.50
C ASN A 142 0.97 3.87 -15.77
N LEU A 143 -0.35 3.99 -15.61
CA LEU A 143 -1.29 4.10 -16.73
C LEU A 143 -1.09 5.41 -17.51
N GLY A 144 -0.85 6.53 -16.82
CA GLY A 144 -0.58 7.82 -17.46
C GLY A 144 0.70 7.81 -18.30
N LEU A 145 1.77 7.20 -17.80
CA LEU A 145 3.02 7.03 -18.57
C LEU A 145 2.80 6.18 -19.83
N ARG A 146 2.02 5.10 -19.74
CA ARG A 146 1.71 4.25 -20.91
C ARG A 146 0.78 4.94 -21.90
N GLY A 147 -0.26 5.61 -21.40
CA GLY A 147 -1.22 6.34 -22.22
C GLY A 147 -0.57 7.47 -23.00
N SER A 148 0.30 8.26 -22.35
CA SER A 148 1.05 9.34 -23.01
C SER A 148 2.00 8.82 -24.10
N TYR A 149 2.68 7.70 -23.86
CA TYR A 149 3.54 7.07 -24.87
C TYR A 149 2.75 6.60 -26.10
N LEU A 150 1.61 5.93 -25.89
CA LEU A 150 0.75 5.48 -27.00
C LEU A 150 0.18 6.66 -27.79
N TRP A 151 -0.25 7.71 -27.08
CA TRP A 151 -0.75 8.95 -27.69
C TRP A 151 0.31 9.62 -28.58
N ALA A 152 1.53 9.77 -28.08
CA ALA A 152 2.65 10.31 -28.85
C ALA A 152 2.97 9.46 -30.09
N LYS A 153 2.90 8.13 -29.98
CA LYS A 153 3.13 7.23 -31.11
C LYS A 153 2.04 7.36 -32.18
N LEU A 154 0.78 7.52 -31.77
CA LEU A 154 -0.37 7.67 -32.68
C LEU A 154 -0.27 8.98 -33.47
N ASN A 155 0.13 10.08 -32.82
CA ASN A 155 0.20 11.40 -33.46
C ASN A 155 1.42 11.59 -34.37
N ASN A 156 2.46 10.78 -34.21
CA ASN A 156 3.68 10.84 -35.03
C ASN A 156 3.65 9.85 -36.21
N VAL A 157 2.51 9.20 -36.51
CA VAL A 157 2.39 8.35 -37.71
C VAL A 157 2.39 9.29 -38.93
N PRO A 158 3.41 9.26 -39.80
CA PRO A 158 3.47 10.15 -40.96
C PRO A 158 2.30 9.85 -41.89
N ALA A 159 1.51 10.88 -42.21
CA ALA A 159 0.26 10.79 -42.97
C ALA A 159 0.46 10.53 -44.48
N GLY A 160 1.57 9.91 -44.91
CA GLY A 160 1.93 9.87 -46.33
C GLY A 160 2.77 8.68 -46.71
N HIS A 161 2.12 7.61 -47.16
CA HIS A 161 2.72 6.59 -48.03
C HIS A 161 1.76 6.11 -49.11
N ASP A 162 0.86 6.98 -49.59
CA ASP A 162 -0.15 6.61 -50.60
C ASP A 162 0.22 7.04 -52.04
N ASP A 163 1.35 7.74 -52.26
CA ASP A 163 1.68 8.31 -53.58
C ASP A 163 2.79 7.58 -54.36
N ALA A 164 3.32 6.45 -53.87
CA ALA A 164 4.44 5.77 -54.54
C ALA A 164 4.06 4.74 -55.61
N ASP A 165 2.79 4.31 -55.69
CA ASP A 165 2.34 3.22 -56.58
C ASP A 165 1.44 3.68 -57.76
N ARG A 166 1.50 4.97 -58.14
CA ARG A 166 0.71 5.52 -59.27
C ARG A 166 1.49 5.79 -60.56
N SER A 167 2.72 5.29 -60.70
CA SER A 167 3.53 5.43 -61.93
C SER A 167 3.68 4.11 -62.67
#